data_AF-A0A0F2PX10-F1
#
_entry.id   AF-A0A0F2PX10-F1
#
_cell.length_a   1.000
_cell.length_b   1.000
_cell.length_c   1.000
_cell.angle_alpha   90.00
_cell.angle_beta   90.00
_cell.angle_gamma   90.00
#
_symmetry.space_group_name_H-M   'P 1'
#
loop_
_entity.id
_entity.type
_entity.pdbx_description
1 polymer ?
#
loop_
_entity_poly.entity_id
_entity_poly.type
_entity_poly.pdbx_seq_one_letter_code
_entity_poly.pdbx_strand_id
1 'polypeptide(L)'
;MIITILAVTKAYDKFCIAGINEKGTWIRPIPNFGTSRFWTRQSLTRNNGEFIKCGDKWQIDGYYPEKFEFTNHTEDYVTTTRKYIGRLQNEELIAFLNKHTANEQLFLETIAAQRRSLCLVKAKSMYPYVSNWEGNMKPKIKFDGFTFNLDNPLTNSNDYIIKDCKWARFILDNNNIQNFEEIFICIGLATPAPYNNIEYPQIIGIHTIPEIPC
;
A
#
# COMPACT_ATOMS: atom_id res chain seq x y z
N MET A 1 -17.87 6.50 -6.80
CA MET A 1 -16.70 7.27 -6.25
C MET A 1 -15.48 7.05 -7.13
N ILE A 2 -14.60 8.04 -7.30
CA ILE A 2 -13.30 7.85 -7.99
C ILE A 2 -12.19 7.64 -6.97
N ILE A 3 -11.35 6.63 -7.20
CA ILE A 3 -10.16 6.35 -6.42
C ILE A 3 -8.93 6.29 -7.32
N THR A 4 -7.79 6.75 -6.80
CA THR A 4 -6.46 6.54 -7.39
C THR A 4 -5.80 5.39 -6.65
N ILE A 5 -5.41 4.34 -7.36
CA ILE A 5 -4.77 3.15 -6.79
C ILE A 5 -3.33 3.49 -6.39
N LEU A 6 -2.99 3.25 -5.13
CA LEU A 6 -1.67 3.58 -4.56
C LEU A 6 -0.91 2.35 -4.06
N ALA A 7 -1.58 1.22 -3.87
CA ALA A 7 -1.00 0.00 -3.38
C ALA A 7 -1.60 -1.21 -4.09
N VAL A 8 -0.74 -2.12 -4.53
CA VAL A 8 -1.11 -3.42 -5.09
C VAL A 8 -0.20 -4.47 -4.47
N THR A 9 -0.74 -5.24 -3.53
CA THR A 9 0.04 -6.22 -2.76
C THR A 9 -0.45 -7.64 -3.00
N LYS A 10 0.45 -8.60 -2.93
CA LYS A 10 0.12 -10.02 -3.03
C LYS A 10 -0.25 -10.55 -1.64
N ALA A 11 -1.41 -11.21 -1.55
CA ALA A 11 -1.88 -11.91 -0.35
C ALA A 11 -2.23 -13.35 -0.75
N TYR A 12 -1.39 -14.30 -0.37
CA TYR A 12 -1.48 -15.70 -0.83
C TYR A 12 -1.39 -15.79 -2.36
N ASP A 13 -2.37 -16.40 -3.02
CA ASP A 13 -2.54 -16.50 -4.47
C ASP A 13 -3.38 -15.34 -5.06
N LYS A 14 -3.77 -14.37 -4.22
CA LYS A 14 -4.66 -13.25 -4.55
C LYS A 14 -3.97 -11.90 -4.29
N PHE A 15 -4.73 -10.82 -4.41
CA PHE A 15 -4.24 -9.46 -4.33
C PHE A 15 -5.12 -8.58 -3.43
N CYS A 16 -4.48 -7.69 -2.69
CA CYS A 16 -5.12 -6.53 -2.07
C CYS A 16 -4.81 -5.29 -2.91
N ILE A 17 -5.78 -4.40 -3.01
CA ILE A 17 -5.57 -3.07 -3.58
C ILE A 17 -6.06 -2.02 -2.60
N ALA A 18 -5.38 -0.89 -2.55
CA ALA A 18 -5.83 0.28 -1.79
C ALA A 18 -5.51 1.55 -2.55
N GLY A 19 -6.30 2.58 -2.30
CA GLY A 19 -6.17 3.86 -2.97
C GLY A 19 -6.77 5.00 -2.17
N ILE A 20 -6.62 6.20 -2.68
CA ILE A 20 -7.15 7.41 -2.08
C ILE A 20 -8.13 8.06 -3.06
N ASN A 21 -9.26 8.54 -2.55
CA ASN A 21 -10.21 9.34 -3.35
C ASN A 21 -9.78 10.81 -3.45
N GLU A 22 -10.48 11.62 -4.24
CA GLU A 22 -10.14 13.03 -4.45
C GLU A 22 -10.16 13.90 -3.16
N LYS A 23 -10.79 13.40 -2.09
CA LYS A 23 -10.86 14.06 -0.78
C LYS A 23 -9.73 13.65 0.17
N GLY A 24 -8.83 12.75 -0.23
CA GLY A 24 -7.78 12.24 0.65
C GLY A 24 -8.22 11.07 1.54
N THR A 25 -9.42 10.52 1.34
CA THR A 25 -9.89 9.37 2.13
C THR A 25 -9.31 8.08 1.54
N TRP A 26 -8.68 7.28 2.41
CA TRP A 26 -8.25 5.92 2.06
C TRP A 26 -9.45 5.01 1.85
N ILE A 27 -9.39 4.23 0.77
CA ILE A 27 -10.37 3.24 0.38
C ILE A 27 -9.61 1.95 0.08
N ARG A 28 -10.09 0.83 0.63
CA ARG A 28 -9.65 -0.53 0.33
C ARG A 28 -10.79 -1.25 -0.39
N PRO A 29 -10.84 -1.20 -1.72
CA PRO A 29 -11.86 -1.92 -2.47
C PRO A 29 -11.72 -3.42 -2.25
N ILE A 30 -12.81 -4.08 -1.86
CA ILE A 30 -12.88 -5.53 -1.70
C ILE A 30 -13.95 -6.11 -2.65
N PRO A 31 -13.75 -7.35 -3.17
CA PRO A 31 -14.72 -7.96 -4.07
C PRO A 31 -16.06 -8.23 -3.36
N ASN A 32 -17.16 -7.95 -4.04
CA ASN A 32 -18.50 -8.37 -3.62
C ASN A 32 -18.84 -9.80 -4.08
N PHE A 33 -17.84 -10.66 -4.26
CA PHE A 33 -18.03 -12.04 -4.71
C PHE A 33 -17.05 -12.98 -4.01
N GLY A 34 -17.48 -14.22 -3.84
CA GLY A 34 -16.72 -15.23 -3.11
C GLY A 34 -16.72 -15.00 -1.60
N THR A 35 -15.84 -15.72 -0.91
CA THR A 35 -15.74 -15.73 0.56
C THR A 35 -14.54 -14.95 1.09
N SER A 36 -13.84 -14.21 0.23
CA SER A 36 -12.54 -13.61 0.55
C SER A 36 -12.52 -12.14 0.17
N ARG A 37 -11.91 -11.31 1.02
CA ARG A 37 -11.64 -9.89 0.77
C ARG A 37 -10.56 -9.60 -0.28
N PHE A 38 -9.96 -10.64 -0.88
CA PHE A 38 -8.86 -10.51 -1.82
C PHE A 38 -9.30 -10.75 -3.26
N TRP A 39 -8.77 -9.94 -4.18
CA TRP A 39 -9.05 -10.02 -5.60
C TRP A 39 -8.24 -11.12 -6.29
N THR A 40 -8.84 -11.80 -7.26
CA THR A 40 -8.09 -12.68 -8.17
C THR A 40 -7.34 -11.85 -9.22
N ARG A 41 -6.28 -12.44 -9.80
CA ARG A 41 -5.53 -11.79 -10.88
C ARG A 41 -6.43 -11.42 -12.06
N GLN A 42 -7.31 -12.35 -12.45
CA GLN A 42 -8.23 -12.18 -13.57
C GLN A 42 -9.17 -11.01 -13.34
N SER A 43 -9.69 -10.83 -12.11
CA SER A 43 -10.53 -9.69 -11.78
C SER A 43 -9.81 -8.35 -11.88
N LEU A 44 -8.52 -8.30 -11.56
CA LEU A 44 -7.73 -7.06 -11.66
C LEU A 44 -7.07 -6.85 -13.03
N THR A 45 -7.32 -7.73 -13.98
CA THR A 45 -6.79 -7.61 -15.36
C THR A 45 -7.86 -6.98 -16.24
N ARG A 46 -7.49 -5.90 -16.96
CA ARG A 46 -8.38 -5.21 -17.89
C ARG A 46 -8.60 -6.03 -19.17
N ASN A 47 -9.60 -5.67 -19.96
CA ASN A 47 -9.94 -6.35 -21.22
C ASN A 47 -8.79 -6.37 -22.24
N ASN A 48 -7.86 -5.43 -22.16
CA ASN A 48 -6.66 -5.38 -22.99
C ASN A 48 -5.50 -6.25 -22.46
N GLY A 49 -5.73 -7.04 -21.41
CA GLY A 49 -4.73 -7.90 -20.79
C GLY A 49 -3.82 -7.21 -19.77
N GLU A 50 -3.94 -5.89 -19.57
CA GLU A 50 -3.11 -5.18 -18.61
C GLU A 50 -3.62 -5.37 -17.18
N PHE A 51 -2.73 -5.83 -16.30
CA PHE A 51 -2.96 -5.87 -14.87
C PHE A 51 -3.00 -4.45 -14.28
N ILE A 52 -3.75 -4.27 -13.19
CA ILE A 52 -3.84 -3.01 -12.44
C ILE A 52 -2.46 -2.51 -12.00
N LYS A 53 -2.27 -1.19 -12.02
CA LYS A 53 -1.03 -0.53 -11.61
C LYS A 53 -1.30 0.63 -10.66
N CYS A 54 -0.29 1.00 -9.88
CA CYS A 54 -0.34 2.25 -9.13
C CYS A 54 -0.46 3.45 -10.10
N GLY A 55 -1.24 4.45 -9.67
CA GLY A 55 -1.67 5.58 -10.49
C GLY A 55 -2.97 5.33 -11.28
N ASP A 56 -3.43 4.08 -11.41
CA ASP A 56 -4.72 3.81 -12.08
C ASP A 56 -5.87 4.52 -11.34
N LYS A 57 -6.75 5.17 -12.10
CA LYS A 57 -7.97 5.79 -11.61
C LYS A 57 -9.16 4.92 -11.93
N TRP A 58 -9.89 4.53 -10.89
CA TRP A 58 -11.07 3.69 -10.99
C TRP A 58 -12.30 4.43 -10.47
N GLN A 59 -13.37 4.43 -11.24
CA GLN A 59 -14.69 4.72 -10.73
C GLN A 59 -15.28 3.44 -10.15
N ILE A 60 -15.61 3.44 -8.87
CA ILE A 60 -16.18 2.30 -8.15
C ILE A 60 -17.53 2.68 -7.53
N ASP A 61 -18.47 1.74 -7.52
CA ASP A 61 -19.70 1.82 -6.74
C ASP A 61 -19.76 0.65 -5.74
N GLY A 62 -20.47 0.85 -4.64
CA GLY A 62 -20.45 -0.09 -3.53
C GLY A 62 -20.96 0.47 -2.21
N TYR A 63 -20.53 -0.14 -1.12
CA TYR A 63 -20.90 0.27 0.24
C TYR A 63 -19.81 -0.09 1.25
N TYR A 64 -19.77 0.65 2.36
CA TYR A 64 -18.99 0.26 3.53
C TYR A 64 -19.73 -0.88 4.25
N PRO A 65 -19.05 -1.97 4.65
CA PRO A 65 -19.69 -3.04 5.38
C PRO A 65 -20.12 -2.56 6.77
N GLU A 66 -21.23 -3.11 7.29
CA GLU A 66 -21.72 -2.77 8.64
C GLU A 66 -20.81 -3.30 9.75
N LYS A 67 -20.07 -4.38 9.47
CA LYS A 67 -19.11 -5.00 10.37
C LYS A 67 -17.81 -5.24 9.64
N PHE A 68 -16.72 -4.90 10.31
CA PHE A 68 -15.38 -5.17 9.84
C PHE A 68 -14.83 -6.41 10.55
N GLU A 69 -14.06 -7.23 9.83
CA GLU A 69 -13.34 -8.37 10.41
C GLU A 69 -12.37 -7.90 11.52
N PHE A 70 -11.78 -6.71 11.32
CA PHE A 70 -10.95 -5.99 12.29
C PHE A 70 -11.49 -4.57 12.46
N THR A 71 -11.61 -4.09 13.71
CA THR A 71 -12.26 -2.81 14.02
C THR A 71 -11.56 -1.58 13.41
N ASN A 72 -10.29 -1.72 13.04
CA ASN A 72 -9.47 -0.68 12.43
C ASN A 72 -9.41 -0.76 10.89
N HIS A 73 -10.06 -1.75 10.26
CA HIS A 73 -10.14 -1.88 8.80
C HIS A 73 -11.29 -1.05 8.23
N THR A 74 -11.46 0.17 8.75
CA THR A 74 -12.54 1.08 8.43
C THR A 74 -12.52 1.53 6.96
N GLU A 75 -11.41 1.31 6.28
CA GLU A 75 -11.22 1.63 4.86
C GLU A 75 -11.85 0.60 3.91
N ASP A 76 -12.33 -0.56 4.40
CA ASP A 76 -12.97 -1.57 3.56
C ASP A 76 -14.22 -1.05 2.85
N TYR A 77 -14.26 -1.26 1.53
CA TYR A 77 -15.37 -0.85 0.70
C TYR A 77 -15.76 -1.97 -0.26
N VAL A 78 -16.93 -2.58 -0.01
CA VAL A 78 -17.46 -3.67 -0.83
C VAL A 78 -17.83 -3.13 -2.19
N THR A 79 -17.11 -3.58 -3.22
CA THR A 79 -17.23 -3.05 -4.58
C THR A 79 -18.25 -3.85 -5.39
N THR A 80 -19.37 -3.22 -5.76
CA THR A 80 -20.40 -3.82 -6.61
C THR A 80 -20.07 -3.67 -8.09
N THR A 81 -19.59 -2.49 -8.50
CA THR A 81 -19.15 -2.22 -9.87
C THR A 81 -17.82 -1.46 -9.86
N ARG A 82 -17.06 -1.60 -10.94
CA ARG A 82 -15.86 -0.79 -11.18
C ARG A 82 -15.67 -0.50 -12.65
N LYS A 83 -15.05 0.64 -12.95
CA LYS A 83 -14.67 1.07 -14.29
C LYS A 83 -13.32 1.77 -14.23
N TYR A 84 -12.37 1.31 -15.04
CA TYR A 84 -11.12 2.03 -15.29
C TYR A 84 -11.42 3.30 -16.09
N ILE A 85 -10.93 4.45 -15.63
CA ILE A 85 -11.18 5.75 -16.25
C ILE A 85 -9.91 6.49 -16.70
N GLY A 86 -8.73 5.95 -16.41
CA GLY A 86 -7.45 6.55 -16.78
C GLY A 86 -6.34 6.18 -15.80
N ARG A 87 -5.15 6.74 -15.98
CA ARG A 87 -4.00 6.57 -15.10
C ARG A 87 -3.27 7.90 -14.98
N LEU A 88 -2.91 8.29 -13.75
CA LEU A 88 -1.98 9.40 -13.51
C LEU A 88 -0.58 8.99 -13.95
N GLN A 89 0.08 9.84 -14.73
CA GLN A 89 1.51 9.70 -15.00
C GLN A 89 2.31 9.97 -13.71
N ASN A 90 3.59 9.60 -13.68
CA ASN A 90 4.36 9.61 -12.44
C ASN A 90 4.41 11.00 -11.79
N GLU A 91 4.63 12.06 -12.56
CA GLU A 91 4.67 13.43 -12.05
C GLU A 91 3.31 13.86 -11.49
N GLU A 92 2.21 13.49 -12.17
CA GLU A 92 0.84 13.77 -11.72
C GLU A 92 0.51 12.98 -10.45
N LEU A 93 0.99 11.74 -10.34
CA LEU A 93 0.83 10.90 -9.17
C LEU A 93 1.60 11.50 -7.98
N ILE A 94 2.84 11.92 -8.17
CA ILE A 94 3.65 12.56 -7.11
C ILE A 94 2.99 13.86 -6.63
N ALA A 95 2.49 14.70 -7.53
CA ALA A 95 1.76 15.90 -7.17
C ALA A 95 0.48 15.57 -6.37
N PHE A 96 -0.25 14.52 -6.79
CA PHE A 96 -1.42 14.01 -6.07
C PHE A 96 -1.06 13.53 -4.66
N LEU A 97 0.01 12.74 -4.51
CA LEU A 97 0.46 12.19 -3.23
C LEU A 97 0.88 13.30 -2.27
N ASN A 98 1.62 14.31 -2.76
CA ASN A 98 2.07 15.43 -1.95
C ASN A 98 0.90 16.16 -1.27
N LYS A 99 -0.23 16.32 -1.97
CA LYS A 99 -1.46 16.94 -1.43
C LYS A 99 -2.13 16.11 -0.33
N HIS A 100 -1.92 14.80 -0.32
CA HIS A 100 -2.66 13.86 0.54
C HIS A 100 -1.79 13.19 1.61
N THR A 101 -0.58 13.69 1.83
CA THR A 101 0.34 13.19 2.86
C THR A 101 -0.27 13.35 4.25
N ALA A 102 -0.19 12.29 5.04
CA ALA A 102 -0.56 12.30 6.45
C ALA A 102 0.45 13.11 7.28
N ASN A 103 -0.05 13.72 8.36
CA ASN A 103 0.81 14.31 9.39
C ASN A 103 1.23 13.23 10.42
N GLU A 104 2.06 13.63 11.38
CA GLU A 104 2.57 12.75 12.44
C GLU A 104 1.45 12.07 13.24
N GLN A 105 0.41 12.82 13.63
CA GLN A 105 -0.72 12.28 14.38
C GLN A 105 -1.41 11.13 13.63
N LEU A 106 -1.71 11.32 12.34
CA LEU A 106 -2.35 10.31 11.51
C LEU A 106 -1.44 9.09 11.27
N PHE A 107 -0.12 9.29 11.21
CA PHE A 107 0.85 8.20 11.17
C PHE A 107 0.85 7.40 12.48
N LEU A 108 0.96 8.06 13.63
CA LEU A 108 0.95 7.44 14.96
C LEU A 108 -0.33 6.65 15.21
N GLU A 109 -1.49 7.22 14.86
CA GLU A 109 -2.77 6.52 14.90
C GLU A 109 -2.77 5.24 14.06
N THR A 110 -2.15 5.29 12.88
CA THR A 110 -2.06 4.13 11.99
C THR A 110 -1.16 3.05 12.57
N ILE A 111 0.07 3.37 12.98
CA ILE A 111 1.01 2.35 13.48
C ILE A 111 0.57 1.76 14.84
N ALA A 112 -0.26 2.48 15.59
CA ALA A 112 -0.86 2.02 16.83
C ALA A 112 -2.20 1.28 16.62
N ALA A 113 -2.61 1.02 15.37
CA ALA A 113 -3.88 0.40 15.00
C ALA A 113 -5.12 1.11 15.58
N GLN A 114 -5.06 2.42 15.73
CA GLN A 114 -6.13 3.24 16.28
C GLN A 114 -6.99 3.81 15.15
N ARG A 115 -8.20 3.23 14.96
CA ARG A 115 -9.28 3.73 14.07
C ARG A 115 -9.00 3.67 12.56
N ARG A 116 -7.77 3.33 12.15
CA ARG A 116 -7.34 3.22 10.75
C ARG A 116 -6.26 2.17 10.58
N SER A 117 -6.12 1.68 9.36
CA SER A 117 -5.13 0.65 8.98
C SER A 117 -4.20 1.10 7.86
N LEU A 118 -4.46 2.26 7.24
CA LEU A 118 -3.71 2.78 6.10
C LEU A 118 -3.23 4.21 6.33
N CYS A 119 -2.00 4.54 5.92
CA CYS A 119 -1.54 5.93 5.81
C CYS A 119 -0.57 6.15 4.65
N LEU A 120 -0.46 7.42 4.24
CA LEU A 120 0.47 7.89 3.23
C LEU A 120 1.44 8.86 3.91
N VAL A 121 2.73 8.59 3.92
CA VAL A 121 3.74 9.49 4.50
C VAL A 121 4.82 9.83 3.48
N LYS A 122 5.53 10.94 3.71
CA LYS A 122 6.65 11.38 2.87
C LYS A 122 7.96 11.15 3.62
N ALA A 123 8.93 10.52 2.96
CA ALA A 123 10.25 10.27 3.52
C ALA A 123 11.33 11.05 2.79
N LYS A 124 12.36 11.43 3.54
CA LYS A 124 13.55 12.11 3.06
C LYS A 124 14.48 11.15 2.32
N SER A 125 14.63 9.95 2.86
CA SER A 125 15.51 8.91 2.34
C SER A 125 14.94 7.54 2.63
N MET A 126 15.42 6.55 1.90
CA MET A 126 15.11 5.16 2.15
C MET A 126 16.33 4.27 1.98
N TYR A 127 16.41 3.22 2.77
CA TYR A 127 17.50 2.25 2.76
C TYR A 127 16.92 0.85 2.60
N PRO A 128 16.73 0.40 1.35
CA PRO A 128 16.28 -0.96 1.06
C PRO A 128 17.40 -1.97 1.32
N TYR A 129 17.03 -3.14 1.81
CA TYR A 129 17.93 -4.27 1.98
C TYR A 129 17.17 -5.60 1.96
N VAL A 130 17.90 -6.70 1.81
CA VAL A 130 17.32 -8.05 1.89
C VAL A 130 17.84 -8.72 3.16
N SER A 131 16.93 -9.32 3.91
CA SER A 131 17.25 -10.21 5.02
C SER A 131 16.94 -11.64 4.66
N ASN A 132 17.64 -12.60 5.25
CA ASN A 132 17.33 -14.01 5.13
C ASN A 132 16.79 -14.53 6.46
N TRP A 133 15.60 -15.11 6.45
CA TRP A 133 15.01 -15.79 7.61
C TRP A 133 14.56 -17.18 7.19
N GLU A 134 15.13 -18.22 7.81
CA GLU A 134 14.80 -19.63 7.52
C GLU A 134 14.89 -19.97 6.02
N GLY A 135 15.90 -19.44 5.32
CA GLY A 135 16.09 -19.65 3.88
C GLY A 135 15.19 -18.80 2.97
N ASN A 136 14.30 -17.99 3.55
CA ASN A 136 13.42 -17.10 2.79
C ASN A 136 13.98 -15.67 2.78
N MET A 137 14.28 -15.18 1.57
CA MET A 137 14.69 -13.80 1.34
C MET A 137 13.49 -12.87 1.53
N LYS A 138 13.63 -11.89 2.42
CA LYS A 138 12.61 -10.90 2.75
C LYS A 138 13.11 -9.49 2.46
N PRO A 139 12.52 -8.77 1.48
CA PRO A 139 12.85 -7.38 1.22
C PRO A 139 12.34 -6.51 2.36
N LYS A 140 13.21 -5.64 2.84
CA LYS A 140 12.98 -4.72 3.96
C LYS A 140 13.45 -3.33 3.59
N ILE A 141 12.97 -2.35 4.34
CA ILE A 141 13.37 -0.96 4.15
C ILE A 141 13.37 -0.23 5.49
N LYS A 142 14.26 0.75 5.60
CA LYS A 142 14.21 1.80 6.62
C LYS A 142 13.98 3.14 5.94
N PHE A 143 13.37 4.08 6.65
CA PHE A 143 13.11 5.42 6.16
C PHE A 143 13.54 6.45 7.18
N ASP A 144 14.06 7.58 6.69
CA ASP A 144 14.13 8.80 7.49
C ASP A 144 13.00 9.72 7.02
N GLY A 145 12.21 10.26 7.94
CA GLY A 145 11.14 11.20 7.62
C GLY A 145 11.67 12.61 7.34
N PHE A 146 10.84 13.45 6.70
CA PHE A 146 11.11 14.89 6.59
C PHE A 146 10.74 15.66 7.85
N THR A 147 9.59 15.33 8.44
CA THR A 147 8.95 16.12 9.50
C THR A 147 8.91 15.41 10.84
N PHE A 148 8.87 14.07 10.85
CA PHE A 148 8.80 13.26 12.07
C PHE A 148 9.47 11.89 11.86
N ASN A 149 9.65 11.14 12.96
CA ASN A 149 10.26 9.82 12.93
C ASN A 149 9.31 8.78 12.29
N LEU A 150 9.80 8.07 11.27
CA LEU A 150 9.08 7.02 10.56
C LEU A 150 9.46 5.61 11.01
N ASP A 151 10.00 5.44 12.22
CA ASP A 151 10.36 4.14 12.76
C ASP A 151 9.15 3.20 12.91
N ASN A 152 9.36 1.91 12.63
CA ASN A 152 8.37 0.86 12.94
C ASN A 152 8.50 0.38 14.39
N PRO A 153 7.61 0.79 15.31
CA PRO A 153 7.77 0.51 16.74
C PRO A 153 7.56 -0.96 17.10
N LEU A 154 7.03 -1.78 16.18
CA LEU A 154 6.71 -3.18 16.40
C LEU A 154 7.79 -4.14 15.89
N THR A 155 8.99 -3.63 15.57
CA THR A 155 10.11 -4.43 15.08
C THR A 155 11.41 -4.10 15.81
N ASN A 156 12.28 -5.09 16.00
CA ASN A 156 13.52 -4.91 16.77
C ASN A 156 14.53 -3.95 16.11
N SER A 157 14.36 -3.63 14.83
CA SER A 157 15.28 -2.76 14.08
C SER A 157 14.58 -1.62 13.35
N ASN A 158 13.33 -1.31 13.75
CA ASN A 158 12.46 -0.28 13.17
C ASN A 158 12.21 -0.43 11.65
N ASP A 159 12.45 -1.61 11.10
CA ASP A 159 12.33 -1.89 9.69
C ASP A 159 10.90 -2.25 9.28
N TYR A 160 10.58 -1.96 8.03
CA TYR A 160 9.32 -2.40 7.44
C TYR A 160 9.57 -3.54 6.46
N ILE A 161 8.70 -4.55 6.52
CA ILE A 161 8.58 -5.55 5.47
C ILE A 161 7.92 -4.91 4.24
N ILE A 162 8.46 -5.17 3.06
CA ILE A 162 7.85 -4.73 1.79
C ILE A 162 6.85 -5.78 1.29
N LYS A 163 5.62 -5.36 1.05
CA LYS A 163 4.54 -6.14 0.42
C LYS A 163 4.11 -5.60 -0.94
N ASP A 164 4.52 -4.37 -1.28
CA ASP A 164 4.33 -3.83 -2.62
C ASP A 164 4.96 -4.75 -3.66
N CYS A 165 4.17 -5.21 -4.64
CA CYS A 165 4.64 -6.20 -5.61
C CYS A 165 5.84 -5.70 -6.43
N LYS A 166 5.85 -4.41 -6.78
CA LYS A 166 6.85 -3.79 -7.65
C LYS A 166 8.18 -3.65 -6.91
N TRP A 167 8.14 -3.01 -5.74
CA TRP A 167 9.32 -2.77 -4.92
C TRP A 167 9.88 -4.03 -4.28
N ALA A 168 9.04 -4.96 -3.84
CA ALA A 168 9.54 -6.23 -3.31
C ALA A 168 10.40 -6.95 -4.34
N ARG A 169 9.96 -7.00 -5.60
CA ARG A 169 10.72 -7.62 -6.68
C ARG A 169 11.99 -6.83 -7.01
N PHE A 170 11.88 -5.50 -7.16
CA PHE A 170 13.03 -4.64 -7.49
C PHE A 170 14.18 -4.78 -6.48
N ILE A 171 13.85 -4.84 -5.18
CA ILE A 171 14.84 -5.00 -4.10
C ILE A 171 15.43 -6.43 -4.10
N LEU A 172 14.59 -7.45 -4.28
CA LEU A 172 15.06 -8.85 -4.31
C LEU A 172 15.98 -9.15 -5.50
N ASP A 173 15.75 -8.48 -6.63
CA ASP A 173 16.60 -8.60 -7.81
C ASP A 173 17.95 -7.87 -7.64
N ASN A 174 18.21 -7.25 -6.48
CA ASN A 174 19.42 -6.51 -6.16
C ASN A 174 19.78 -5.47 -7.24
N ASN A 175 18.77 -4.82 -7.82
CA ASN A 175 19.02 -3.70 -8.71
C ASN A 175 19.71 -2.57 -7.95
N ASN A 176 20.65 -1.88 -8.61
CA ASN A 176 21.31 -0.71 -8.03
C ASN A 176 20.26 0.32 -7.62
N ILE A 177 20.09 0.48 -6.31
CA ILE A 177 19.20 1.46 -5.71
C ILE A 177 19.72 2.82 -6.15
N GLN A 178 18.93 3.49 -6.99
CA GLN A 178 19.24 4.83 -7.47
C GLN A 178 19.00 5.83 -6.35
N ASN A 179 19.53 7.05 -6.51
CA ASN A 179 19.11 8.15 -5.67
C ASN A 179 17.67 8.50 -6.05
N PHE A 180 16.74 8.21 -5.14
CA PHE A 180 15.33 8.53 -5.31
C PHE A 180 15.01 9.84 -4.59
N GLU A 181 14.25 10.68 -5.27
CA GLU A 181 13.68 11.91 -4.77
C GLU A 181 12.17 11.73 -4.60
N GLU A 182 11.53 12.65 -3.86
CA GLU A 182 10.07 12.67 -3.69
C GLU A 182 9.50 11.30 -3.27
N ILE A 183 9.98 10.76 -2.14
CA ILE A 183 9.64 9.41 -1.68
C ILE A 183 8.34 9.43 -0.88
N PHE A 184 7.30 8.80 -1.43
CA PHE A 184 6.01 8.63 -0.80
C PHE A 184 5.76 7.16 -0.47
N ILE A 185 5.29 6.91 0.75
CA ILE A 185 5.18 5.57 1.32
C ILE A 185 3.75 5.33 1.76
N CYS A 186 3.16 4.28 1.21
CA CYS A 186 1.88 3.75 1.67
C CYS A 186 2.16 2.68 2.72
N ILE A 187 1.73 2.93 3.95
CA ILE A 187 1.81 1.98 5.05
C ILE A 187 0.45 1.33 5.22
N GLY A 188 0.46 0.01 5.36
CA GLY A 188 -0.71 -0.79 5.69
C GLY A 188 -0.43 -1.71 6.87
N LEU A 189 -1.43 -1.91 7.70
CA LEU A 189 -1.37 -2.88 8.78
C LEU A 189 -1.70 -4.28 8.28
N ALA A 190 -0.90 -5.26 8.70
CA ALA A 190 -1.14 -6.65 8.38
C ALA A 190 -0.76 -7.57 9.53
N THR A 191 -1.51 -8.65 9.66
CA THR A 191 -1.28 -9.70 10.64
C THR A 191 -0.25 -10.70 10.12
N PRO A 192 0.63 -11.26 10.99
CA PRO A 192 1.52 -12.32 10.60
C PRO A 192 0.76 -13.64 10.48
N ALA A 193 1.37 -14.62 9.81
CA ALA A 193 0.96 -16.01 9.84
C ALA A 193 2.02 -16.82 10.61
N PRO A 194 1.66 -17.56 11.68
CA PRO A 194 0.34 -17.63 12.32
C PRO A 194 -0.07 -16.32 12.99
N TYR A 195 -1.39 -16.10 13.13
CA TYR A 195 -1.95 -14.88 13.73
C TYR A 195 -1.65 -14.83 15.23
N ASN A 196 -1.12 -13.69 15.69
CA ASN A 196 -0.73 -13.46 17.08
C ASN A 196 -1.51 -12.30 17.75
N ASN A 197 -2.64 -11.87 17.19
CA ASN A 197 -3.40 -10.70 17.65
C ASN A 197 -2.69 -9.35 17.54
N ILE A 198 -1.58 -9.27 16.79
CA ILE A 198 -0.86 -8.02 16.54
C ILE A 198 -0.90 -7.72 15.04
N GLU A 199 -1.20 -6.46 14.72
CA GLU A 199 -1.10 -5.93 13.37
C GLU A 199 0.19 -5.12 13.21
N TYR A 200 1.06 -5.59 12.31
CA TYR A 200 2.34 -4.97 12.05
C TYR A 200 2.23 -3.98 10.90
N PRO A 201 2.78 -2.76 11.03
CA PRO A 201 3.01 -1.86 9.92
C PRO A 201 3.89 -2.51 8.85
N GLN A 202 3.44 -2.46 7.61
CA GLN A 202 4.15 -2.96 6.43
C GLN A 202 4.06 -1.93 5.31
N ILE A 203 5.05 -1.95 4.40
CA ILE A 203 4.99 -1.07 3.23
C ILE A 203 4.21 -1.76 2.13
N ILE A 204 3.11 -1.15 1.72
CA ILE A 204 2.19 -1.67 0.71
C ILE A 204 2.26 -0.91 -0.61
N GLY A 205 3.00 0.21 -0.65
CA GLY A 205 3.29 1.00 -1.85
C GLY A 205 4.43 1.98 -1.61
N ILE A 206 5.28 2.19 -2.60
CA ILE A 206 6.31 3.25 -2.61
C ILE A 206 6.26 3.94 -3.97
N HIS A 207 6.27 5.27 -3.98
CA HIS A 207 6.24 6.10 -5.18
C HIS A 207 7.37 7.13 -5.10
N THR A 208 8.10 7.28 -6.20
CA THR A 208 9.37 8.04 -6.23
C THR A 208 9.55 8.76 -7.56
N ILE A 209 10.49 9.69 -7.58
CA ILE A 209 11.11 10.22 -8.79
C ILE A 209 12.59 9.80 -8.80
N PRO A 210 13.09 9.12 -9.85
CA PRO A 210 12.34 8.53 -10.96
C PRO A 210 11.43 7.37 -10.53
N GLU A 211 10.45 7.02 -11.37
CA GLU A 211 9.65 5.80 -11.17
C GLU A 211 10.52 4.56 -11.40
N ILE A 212 10.40 3.53 -10.54
CA ILE A 212 10.95 2.21 -10.88
C ILE A 212 10.08 1.51 -11.94
N PRO A 213 10.67 0.73 -12.87
CA PRO A 213 9.94 -0.04 -13.86
C PRO A 213 8.93 -1.00 -13.23
N CYS A 214 7.77 -1.15 -13.87
CA CYS A 214 6.74 -2.13 -13.52
C CYS A 214 7.02 -3.51 -14.15
#